data_AF-A0A2E5AF13-F1
#
_entry.id   AF-A0A2E5AF13-F1
#
_cell.length_a   1.000
_cell.length_b   1.000
_cell.length_c   1.000
_cell.angle_alpha   90.00
_cell.angle_beta   90.00
_cell.angle_gamma   90.00
#
_symmetry.space_group_name_H-M   'P 1'
#
loop_
_entity.id
_entity.type
_entity.pdbx_description
1 polymer ?
#
loop_
_entity_poly.entity_id
_entity_poly.type
_entity_poly.pdbx_seq_one_letter_code
_entity_poly.pdbx_strand_id
1 'polypeptide(L)'
;MARLRLFLQRACAYGVDFVLIGLYALALWGVVQALVPEPPSSKLAGYAIAVVTLTGPAILIFSLLEAGWGATPGKALMGLRVRRQGARPGLGRALVRNLGKFLPWEIAHIGIWTIPGQPFVDPPGLVNVTLWTVSYGLLALQIGLVLIFRAGFHDWMAGLRVQPKTQA
;
A
#
# COMPACT_ATOMS: atom_id res chain seq x y z
N MET A 1 -18.09 20.10 -4.63
CA MET A 1 -18.64 18.73 -4.86
C MET A 1 -17.69 17.80 -5.62
N ALA A 2 -17.11 18.21 -6.77
CA ALA A 2 -16.22 17.34 -7.56
C ALA A 2 -14.96 16.82 -6.83
N ARG A 3 -14.35 17.63 -5.94
CA ARG A 3 -13.17 17.22 -5.14
C ARG A 3 -13.49 16.09 -4.18
N LEU A 4 -14.52 16.26 -3.36
CA LEU A 4 -14.97 15.27 -2.38
C LEU A 4 -15.37 13.97 -3.08
N ARG A 5 -16.10 14.03 -4.20
CA ARG A 5 -16.46 12.84 -4.99
C ARG A 5 -15.23 12.06 -5.45
N LEU A 6 -14.22 12.74 -6.02
CA LEU A 6 -13.00 12.07 -6.46
C LEU A 6 -12.24 11.46 -5.28
N PHE A 7 -12.17 12.17 -4.15
CA PHE A 7 -11.57 11.64 -2.93
C PHE A 7 -12.26 10.36 -2.46
N LEU A 8 -13.59 10.37 -2.37
CA LEU A 8 -14.37 9.20 -1.96
C LEU A 8 -14.19 8.02 -2.94
N GLN A 9 -14.19 8.26 -4.25
CA GLN A 9 -13.88 7.22 -5.24
C GLN A 9 -12.47 6.63 -5.04
N ARG A 10 -11.47 7.47 -4.74
CA ARG A 10 -10.12 7.02 -4.44
C ARG A 10 -10.07 6.22 -3.13
N ALA A 11 -10.81 6.63 -2.12
CA ALA A 11 -10.92 5.92 -0.84
C ALA A 11 -11.58 4.55 -1.00
N CYS A 12 -12.71 4.47 -1.74
CA CYS A 12 -13.36 3.20 -2.07
C CYS A 12 -12.46 2.29 -2.91
N ALA A 13 -11.76 2.83 -3.91
CA ALA A 13 -10.79 2.08 -4.70
C ALA A 13 -9.67 1.50 -3.81
N TYR A 14 -9.17 2.29 -2.87
CA TYR A 14 -8.17 1.85 -1.90
C TYR A 14 -8.73 0.76 -0.98
N GLY A 15 -9.97 0.90 -0.52
CA GLY A 15 -10.66 -0.13 0.28
C GLY A 15 -10.80 -1.46 -0.45
N VAL A 16 -11.18 -1.45 -1.73
CA VAL A 16 -11.26 -2.67 -2.57
C VAL A 16 -9.87 -3.30 -2.74
N ASP A 17 -8.85 -2.50 -3.05
CA ASP A 17 -7.47 -2.99 -3.15
C ASP A 17 -7.00 -3.62 -1.80
N PHE A 18 -7.41 -3.04 -0.67
CA PHE A 18 -7.10 -3.56 0.67
C PHE A 18 -7.79 -4.88 0.97
N VAL A 19 -9.07 -5.03 0.58
CA VAL A 19 -9.78 -6.31 0.70
C VAL A 19 -9.06 -7.39 -0.09
N LEU A 20 -8.60 -7.09 -1.31
CA LEU A 20 -7.85 -8.06 -2.12
C LEU A 20 -6.52 -8.45 -1.47
N ILE A 21 -5.78 -7.49 -0.91
CA ILE A 21 -4.56 -7.78 -0.14
C ILE A 21 -4.88 -8.63 1.09
N GLY A 22 -5.98 -8.33 1.80
CA GLY A 22 -6.41 -9.10 2.97
C GLY A 22 -6.78 -10.55 2.63
N LEU A 23 -7.52 -10.77 1.53
CA LEU A 23 -7.83 -12.11 1.03
C LEU A 23 -6.55 -12.86 0.64
N TYR A 24 -5.61 -12.18 -0.01
CA TYR A 24 -4.31 -12.75 -0.34
C TYR A 24 -3.50 -13.11 0.92
N ALA A 25 -3.46 -12.24 1.91
CA ALA A 25 -2.78 -12.48 3.19
C ALA A 25 -3.40 -13.66 3.95
N LEU A 26 -4.73 -13.79 3.94
CA LEU A 26 -5.43 -14.91 4.56
C LEU A 26 -5.09 -16.24 3.87
N ALA A 27 -5.10 -16.27 2.54
CA ALA A 27 -4.70 -17.45 1.77
C ALA A 27 -3.24 -17.82 2.05
N LEU A 28 -2.35 -16.83 2.05
CA LEU A 28 -0.93 -17.01 2.35
C LEU A 28 -0.72 -17.56 3.76
N TRP A 29 -1.43 -17.03 4.76
CA TRP A 29 -1.40 -17.54 6.12
C TRP A 29 -1.83 -19.02 6.17
N GLY A 30 -2.90 -19.40 5.48
CA GLY A 30 -3.33 -20.80 5.39
C GLY A 30 -2.26 -21.72 4.77
N VAL A 31 -1.57 -21.26 3.72
CA VAL A 31 -0.45 -22.00 3.10
C VAL A 31 0.72 -22.16 4.08
N VAL A 32 1.08 -21.09 4.80
CA VAL A 32 2.16 -21.13 5.79
C VAL A 32 1.81 -22.12 6.91
N GLN A 33 0.59 -22.08 7.46
CA GLN A 33 0.16 -23.01 8.49
C GLN A 33 0.18 -24.49 8.04
N ALA A 34 -0.05 -24.75 6.74
CA ALA A 34 -0.06 -26.10 6.20
C ALA A 34 1.34 -26.65 5.86
N LEU A 35 2.27 -25.77 5.46
CA LEU A 35 3.56 -26.18 4.89
C LEU A 35 4.77 -25.86 5.78
N VAL A 36 4.61 -24.95 6.75
CA VAL A 36 5.69 -24.46 7.61
C VAL A 36 5.37 -24.82 9.06
N PRO A 37 5.86 -25.98 9.55
CA PRO A 37 5.51 -26.48 10.88
C PRO A 37 6.17 -25.66 12.01
N GLU A 38 7.30 -25.01 11.71
CA GLU A 38 8.09 -24.31 12.71
C GLU A 38 8.07 -22.78 12.47
N PRO A 39 7.99 -21.97 13.54
CA PRO A 39 8.06 -20.52 13.40
C PRO A 39 9.44 -20.07 12.88
N PRO A 40 9.53 -18.86 12.29
CA PRO A 40 10.80 -18.31 11.84
C PRO A 40 11.83 -18.25 12.99
N SER A 41 13.09 -18.56 12.68
CA SER A 41 14.19 -18.59 13.66
C SER A 41 14.51 -17.24 14.31
N SER A 42 14.01 -16.14 13.74
CA SER A 42 14.16 -14.79 14.28
C SER A 42 13.05 -13.86 13.77
N LYS A 43 12.86 -12.73 14.46
CA LYS A 43 11.93 -11.68 14.03
C LYS A 43 12.32 -11.06 12.69
N LEU A 44 13.63 -10.91 12.45
CA LEU A 44 14.12 -10.44 11.16
C LEU A 44 13.77 -11.40 10.03
N ALA A 45 13.91 -12.72 10.27
CA ALA A 45 13.49 -13.73 9.30
C ALA A 45 11.98 -13.68 9.06
N GLY A 46 11.17 -13.59 10.12
CA GLY A 46 9.71 -13.45 9.98
C GLY A 46 9.29 -12.20 9.21
N TYR A 47 9.92 -11.05 9.48
CA TYR A 47 9.71 -9.82 8.74
C TYR A 47 10.13 -9.97 7.26
N ALA A 48 11.31 -10.52 7.00
CA ALA A 48 11.79 -10.72 5.63
C ALA A 48 10.85 -11.63 4.82
N ILE A 49 10.34 -12.70 5.44
CA ILE A 49 9.32 -13.56 4.83
C ILE A 49 8.09 -12.71 4.51
N ALA A 50 7.53 -11.98 5.48
CA ALA A 50 6.35 -11.14 5.26
C ALA A 50 6.55 -10.13 4.11
N VAL A 51 7.72 -9.49 4.01
CA VAL A 51 8.03 -8.57 2.90
C VAL A 51 8.08 -9.31 1.57
N VAL A 52 8.79 -10.44 1.50
CA VAL A 52 8.99 -11.18 0.24
C VAL A 52 7.72 -11.89 -0.23
N THR A 53 6.86 -12.32 0.69
CA THR A 53 5.66 -13.10 0.36
C THR A 53 4.38 -12.28 0.35
N LEU A 54 4.32 -11.12 1.00
CA LEU A 54 3.10 -10.30 1.06
C LEU A 54 3.32 -8.93 0.41
N THR A 55 4.10 -8.05 1.03
CA THR A 55 4.19 -6.65 0.59
C THR A 55 4.86 -6.51 -0.78
N GLY A 56 5.98 -7.20 -0.99
CA GLY A 56 6.73 -7.20 -2.25
C GLY A 56 5.86 -7.62 -3.44
N PRO A 57 5.22 -8.80 -3.41
CA PRO A 57 4.29 -9.24 -4.43
C PRO A 57 3.12 -8.27 -4.63
N ALA A 58 2.53 -7.73 -3.56
CA ALA A 58 1.45 -6.74 -3.68
C ALA A 58 1.90 -5.46 -4.41
N ILE A 59 3.09 -4.94 -4.08
CA ILE A 59 3.69 -3.79 -4.77
C ILE A 59 3.92 -4.12 -6.24
N LEU A 60 4.57 -5.25 -6.54
CA LEU A 60 4.91 -5.66 -7.90
C LEU A 60 3.66 -5.84 -8.76
N ILE A 61 2.66 -6.58 -8.27
CA ILE A 61 1.40 -6.81 -8.99
C ILE A 61 0.75 -5.46 -9.27
N PHE A 62 0.55 -4.60 -8.26
CA PHE A 62 -0.10 -3.31 -8.47
C PHE A 62 0.67 -2.39 -9.43
N SER A 63 2.01 -2.44 -9.42
CA SER A 63 2.83 -1.74 -10.39
C SER A 63 2.65 -2.27 -11.81
N LEU A 64 2.59 -3.59 -12.00
CA LEU A 64 2.32 -4.22 -13.29
C LEU A 64 0.92 -3.86 -13.80
N LEU A 65 -0.10 -3.92 -12.93
CA LEU A 65 -1.48 -3.54 -13.27
C LEU A 65 -1.58 -2.06 -13.69
N GLU A 66 -0.95 -1.16 -12.92
CA GLU A 66 -0.93 0.26 -13.23
C GLU A 66 -0.16 0.56 -14.53
N ALA A 67 0.93 -0.16 -14.81
CA ALA A 67 1.67 0.00 -16.06
C ALA A 67 0.89 -0.53 -17.28
N GLY A 68 0.34 -1.73 -17.17
CA GLY A 68 -0.38 -2.40 -18.26
C GLY A 68 -1.73 -1.77 -18.56
N TRP A 69 -2.54 -1.51 -17.52
CA TRP A 69 -3.93 -1.09 -17.66
C TRP A 69 -4.22 0.33 -17.17
N GLY A 70 -3.24 0.99 -16.56
CA GLY A 70 -3.45 2.29 -15.91
C GLY A 70 -4.32 2.17 -14.66
N ALA A 71 -4.51 0.98 -14.08
CA ALA A 71 -5.34 0.82 -12.90
C ALA A 71 -5.05 -0.48 -12.15
N THR A 72 -5.23 -0.41 -10.83
CA THR A 72 -5.46 -1.54 -9.92
C THR A 72 -6.93 -1.96 -9.98
N PRO A 73 -7.31 -3.14 -9.45
CA PRO A 73 -8.69 -3.63 -9.54
C PRO A 73 -9.69 -2.68 -8.90
N GLY A 74 -9.40 -2.13 -7.71
CA GLY A 74 -10.25 -1.15 -7.05
C GLY A 74 -10.39 0.13 -7.86
N LYS A 75 -9.31 0.61 -8.48
CA LYS A 75 -9.37 1.77 -9.38
C LYS A 75 -10.19 1.48 -10.63
N ALA A 76 -10.05 0.29 -11.22
CA ALA A 76 -10.83 -0.11 -12.38
C ALA A 76 -12.32 -0.16 -12.06
N LEU A 77 -12.70 -0.73 -10.91
CA LEU A 77 -14.08 -0.78 -10.43
C LEU A 77 -14.67 0.62 -10.19
N MET A 78 -13.86 1.54 -9.65
CA MET A 78 -14.29 2.93 -9.42
C MET A 78 -14.19 3.84 -10.66
N GLY A 79 -13.86 3.29 -11.84
CA GLY A 79 -13.72 4.07 -13.07
C GLY A 79 -12.57 5.07 -13.02
N LEU A 80 -11.48 4.76 -12.30
CA LEU A 80 -10.28 5.58 -12.16
C LEU A 80 -9.11 5.02 -12.97
N ARG A 81 -8.23 5.91 -13.41
CA ARG A 81 -6.97 5.57 -14.09
C ARG A 81 -5.81 6.39 -13.52
N VAL A 82 -4.64 5.76 -13.43
CA VAL A 82 -3.34 6.39 -13.20
C VAL A 82 -2.76 6.78 -14.54
N ARG A 83 -2.40 8.05 -14.70
CA ARG A 83 -1.88 8.61 -15.95
C ARG A 83 -0.68 9.52 -15.72
N ARG A 84 0.14 9.64 -16.75
CA ARG A 84 1.17 10.66 -16.94
C ARG A 84 0.83 11.43 -18.21
N GLN A 85 0.46 12.71 -18.09
CA GLN A 85 0.15 13.54 -19.26
C GLN A 85 -0.82 12.84 -20.26
N GLY A 86 -1.88 12.20 -19.76
CA GLY A 86 -2.85 11.45 -20.56
C GLY A 86 -2.46 10.01 -20.95
N ALA A 87 -1.18 9.64 -20.89
CA ALA A 87 -0.70 8.29 -21.20
C ALA A 87 -0.65 7.37 -19.98
N ARG A 88 -0.60 6.05 -20.21
CA ARG A 88 -0.34 5.05 -19.15
C ARG A 88 1.08 5.24 -18.60
N PRO A 89 1.32 4.99 -17.30
CA PRO A 89 2.67 5.03 -16.75
C PRO A 89 3.50 3.87 -17.28
N GLY A 90 4.81 4.08 -17.48
CA GLY A 90 5.76 2.97 -17.61
C GLY A 90 5.98 2.27 -16.26
N LEU A 91 6.47 1.03 -16.31
CA LEU A 91 6.65 0.18 -15.12
C LEU A 91 7.48 0.85 -14.01
N GLY A 92 8.60 1.48 -14.35
CA GLY A 92 9.45 2.15 -13.35
C GLY A 92 8.72 3.25 -12.56
N ARG A 93 7.86 4.06 -13.22
CA ARG A 93 7.06 5.08 -12.54
C ARG A 93 5.95 4.47 -11.69
N ALA A 94 5.31 3.41 -12.20
CA ALA A 94 4.32 2.66 -11.42
C ALA A 94 4.96 1.99 -10.19
N LEU A 95 6.21 1.55 -10.29
CA LEU A 95 6.98 1.00 -9.17
C LEU A 95 7.30 2.04 -8.11
N VAL A 96 7.91 3.18 -8.49
CA VAL A 96 8.19 4.30 -7.57
C VAL A 96 6.91 4.76 -6.87
N ARG A 97 5.80 4.85 -7.61
CA ARG A 97 4.50 5.23 -7.06
C ARG A 97 4.01 4.24 -5.99
N ASN A 98 4.08 2.93 -6.26
CA ASN A 98 3.58 1.94 -5.32
C ASN A 98 4.53 1.74 -4.13
N LEU A 99 5.86 1.82 -4.31
CA LEU A 99 6.81 1.89 -3.20
C LEU A 99 6.47 3.05 -2.25
N GLY A 100 6.22 4.25 -2.79
CA GLY A 100 5.78 5.40 -2.01
C GLY A 100 4.42 5.17 -1.33
N LYS A 101 3.47 4.54 -2.01
CA LYS A 101 2.13 4.23 -1.48
C LYS A 101 2.20 3.28 -0.29
N PHE A 102 3.08 2.28 -0.33
CA PHE A 102 3.25 1.27 0.71
C PHE A 102 4.26 1.67 1.81
N LEU A 103 4.94 2.81 1.66
CA LEU A 103 5.93 3.26 2.65
C LEU A 103 5.35 3.40 4.08
N PRO A 104 4.18 4.03 4.31
CA PRO A 104 3.61 4.11 5.66
C PRO A 104 3.27 2.73 6.22
N TRP A 105 2.77 1.83 5.36
CA TRP A 105 2.45 0.45 5.71
C TRP A 105 3.70 -0.29 6.20
N GLU A 106 4.81 -0.23 5.47
CA GLU A 106 6.04 -0.93 5.86
C GLU A 106 6.68 -0.33 7.12
N ILE A 107 6.66 0.99 7.30
CA ILE A 107 7.13 1.62 8.54
C ILE A 107 6.34 1.10 9.75
N ALA A 108 5.02 0.92 9.61
CA ALA A 108 4.22 0.35 10.69
C ALA A 108 4.57 -1.11 10.99
N HIS A 109 4.82 -1.92 9.95
CA HIS A 109 5.20 -3.32 10.09
C HIS A 109 6.58 -3.48 10.73
N ILE A 110 7.57 -2.64 10.37
CA ILE A 110 8.85 -2.60 11.07
C ILE A 110 8.62 -2.32 12.56
N GLY A 111 7.74 -1.37 12.89
CA GLY A 111 7.33 -1.09 14.27
C GLY A 111 6.75 -2.30 14.99
N ILE A 112 5.97 -3.15 14.31
CA ILE A 112 5.40 -4.39 14.89
C ILE A 112 6.51 -5.45 15.10
N TRP A 113 7.34 -5.70 14.08
CA TRP A 113 8.35 -6.76 14.12
C TRP A 113 9.54 -6.45 15.04
N THR A 114 9.72 -5.18 15.43
CA THR A 114 10.78 -4.75 16.35
C THR A 114 10.34 -4.69 17.80
N ILE A 115 9.10 -5.07 18.14
CA ILE A 115 8.67 -5.20 19.54
C ILE A 115 9.57 -6.22 20.22
N PRO A 116 10.17 -5.97 21.40
CA PRO A 116 11.09 -6.92 22.05
C PRO A 116 10.44 -8.27 22.42
N GLY A 117 9.18 -8.25 22.86
CA GLY A 117 8.39 -9.43 23.19
C GLY A 117 7.49 -9.94 22.05
N GLN A 118 6.38 -10.58 22.37
CA GLN A 118 5.32 -10.94 21.43
C GLN A 118 4.57 -9.68 20.96
N PRO A 119 4.54 -9.40 19.65
CA PRO A 119 3.68 -8.35 19.11
C PRO A 119 2.23 -8.53 19.55
N PHE A 120 1.55 -7.41 19.85
CA PHE A 120 0.16 -7.35 20.33
C PHE A 120 -0.12 -7.90 21.73
N VAL A 121 0.87 -8.52 22.38
CA VAL A 121 0.78 -8.99 23.78
C VAL A 121 1.63 -8.10 24.68
N ASP A 122 2.90 -7.91 24.31
CA ASP A 122 3.84 -7.12 25.09
C ASP A 122 3.77 -5.62 24.74
N PRO A 123 4.04 -4.74 25.72
CA PRO A 123 3.95 -3.31 25.51
C PRO A 123 5.01 -2.82 24.50
N PRO A 124 4.65 -1.89 23.60
CA PRO A 124 5.59 -1.30 22.65
C PRO A 124 6.59 -0.39 23.36
N GLY A 125 7.85 -0.42 22.88
CA GLY A 125 8.87 0.55 23.30
C GLY A 125 8.78 1.87 22.53
N LEU A 126 9.63 2.82 22.92
CA LEU A 126 9.68 4.15 22.30
C LEU A 126 9.89 4.11 20.79
N VAL A 127 10.76 3.20 20.30
CA VAL A 127 11.04 3.03 18.88
C VAL A 127 9.77 2.61 18.12
N ASN A 128 9.00 1.66 18.65
CA ASN A 128 7.78 1.16 18.03
C ASN A 128 6.72 2.27 17.93
N VAL A 129 6.51 3.02 19.03
CA VAL A 129 5.58 4.15 19.07
C VAL A 129 6.00 5.25 18.10
N THR A 130 7.30 5.53 17.99
CA THR A 130 7.85 6.51 17.04
C THR A 130 7.56 6.11 15.61
N LEU A 131 7.84 4.85 15.24
CA LEU A 131 7.59 4.33 13.90
C LEU A 131 6.10 4.40 13.54
N TRP A 132 5.22 4.01 14.45
CA TRP A 132 3.77 4.10 14.23
C TRP A 132 3.30 5.55 14.10
N THR A 133 3.83 6.46 14.91
CA THR A 133 3.54 7.89 14.82
C THR A 133 3.95 8.45 13.45
N VAL A 134 5.13 8.09 12.96
CA VAL A 134 5.60 8.47 11.61
C VAL A 134 4.71 7.87 10.53
N SER A 135 4.35 6.59 10.64
CA SER A 135 3.45 5.91 9.70
C SER A 135 2.08 6.60 9.60
N TYR A 136 1.41 6.83 10.73
CA TYR A 136 0.12 7.51 10.76
C TYR A 136 0.23 8.98 10.32
N GLY A 137 1.32 9.66 10.65
CA GLY A 137 1.61 11.01 10.16
C GLY A 137 1.73 11.07 8.63
N LEU A 138 2.43 10.11 8.03
CA LEU A 138 2.53 10.00 6.56
C LEU A 138 1.18 9.67 5.91
N LEU A 139 0.37 8.82 6.55
CA LEU A 139 -0.98 8.52 6.08
C LEU A 139 -1.89 9.77 6.13
N ALA A 140 -1.87 10.49 7.25
CA ALA A 140 -2.64 11.73 7.43
C ALA A 140 -2.19 12.80 6.42
N LEU A 141 -0.88 12.96 6.23
CA LEU A 141 -0.31 13.83 5.20
C LEU A 141 -0.84 13.44 3.83
N GLN A 142 -0.78 12.16 3.46
CA GLN A 142 -1.27 11.68 2.17
C GLN A 142 -2.77 11.97 1.97
N ILE A 143 -3.60 11.75 3.00
CA ILE A 143 -5.03 12.08 2.95
C ILE A 143 -5.24 13.57 2.71
N GLY A 144 -4.57 14.43 3.48
CA GLY A 144 -4.63 15.89 3.33
C GLY A 144 -4.20 16.35 1.94
N LEU A 145 -3.08 15.82 1.43
CA LEU A 145 -2.58 16.12 0.10
C LEU A 145 -3.58 15.72 -1.00
N VAL A 146 -4.20 14.54 -0.89
CA VAL A 146 -5.22 14.10 -1.86
C VAL A 146 -6.48 14.96 -1.78
N LEU A 147 -6.92 15.36 -0.58
CA LEU A 147 -8.09 16.23 -0.42
C LEU A 147 -7.88 17.63 -1.01
N ILE A 148 -6.70 18.22 -0.78
CA ILE A 148 -6.37 19.59 -1.20
C ILE A 148 -5.95 19.63 -2.67
N PHE A 149 -5.01 18.76 -3.06
CA PHE A 149 -4.31 18.80 -4.36
C PHE A 149 -4.72 17.68 -5.32
N ARG A 150 -5.64 16.79 -4.92
CA ARG A 150 -6.06 15.61 -5.72
C ARG A 150 -4.93 14.61 -6.01
N ALA A 151 -3.83 14.71 -5.30
CA ALA A 151 -2.65 13.86 -5.46
C ALA A 151 -1.93 13.67 -4.13
N GLY A 152 -1.45 12.45 -3.86
CA GLY A 152 -0.61 12.17 -2.69
C GLY A 152 0.88 12.39 -2.98
N PHE A 153 1.73 12.33 -1.95
CA PHE A 153 3.17 12.42 -2.13
C PHE A 153 3.70 11.33 -3.08
N HIS A 154 3.15 10.11 -3.01
CA HIS A 154 3.49 9.01 -3.93
C HIS A 154 3.12 9.29 -5.39
N ASP A 155 2.05 10.05 -5.63
CA ASP A 155 1.68 10.50 -6.98
C ASP A 155 2.72 11.54 -7.47
N TRP A 156 3.21 12.43 -6.60
CA TRP A 156 4.26 13.41 -6.94
C TRP A 156 5.62 12.78 -7.21
N MET A 157 6.09 11.87 -6.35
CA MET A 157 7.37 11.18 -6.53
C MET A 157 7.46 10.49 -7.89
N ALA A 158 6.35 9.91 -8.36
CA ALA A 158 6.29 9.24 -9.65
C ALA A 158 5.96 10.16 -10.85
N GLY A 159 5.58 11.41 -10.58
CA GLY A 159 5.05 12.33 -11.61
C GLY A 159 3.75 11.84 -12.25
N LEU A 160 2.87 11.22 -11.45
CA LEU A 160 1.61 10.61 -11.87
C LEU A 160 0.39 11.29 -11.24
N ARG A 161 -0.78 11.04 -11.81
CA ARG A 161 -2.07 11.50 -11.29
C ARG A 161 -3.12 10.41 -11.43
N VAL A 162 -4.06 10.37 -10.50
CA VAL A 162 -5.29 9.57 -10.63
C VAL A 162 -6.39 10.46 -11.17
N GLN A 163 -7.04 10.02 -12.24
CA GLN A 163 -8.08 10.77 -12.94
C GLN A 163 -9.26 9.84 -13.28
N PRO A 164 -10.49 10.35 -13.39
CA PRO A 164 -11.63 9.58 -13.90
C PRO A 164 -11.36 9.07 -15.33
N LYS A 165 -11.84 7.86 -15.64
CA LYS A 165 -11.70 7.23 -16.96
C LYS A 165 -12.34 8.06 -18.09
N THR A 166 -13.38 8.85 -17.78
CA THR A 166 -14.11 9.72 -18.71
C THR A 166 -13.45 11.06 -18.99
N GLN A 167 -12.40 11.44 -18.25
CA GLN A 167 -11.61 12.66 -18.51
C GLN A 167 -10.35 12.33 -19.33
N ALA A 168 -10.44 11.31 -20.18
CA ALA A 168 -9.37 10.81 -21.03
C ALA A 168 -9.60 11.23 -22.48
#